data_AF-A0A9N9JVN5-F1
#
_entry.id   AF-A0A9N9JVN5-F1
#
_cell.length_a   1.000
_cell.length_b   1.000
_cell.length_c   1.000
_cell.angle_alpha   90.00
_cell.angle_beta   90.00
_cell.angle_gamma   90.00
#
_symmetry.space_group_name_H-M   'P 1'
#
loop_
_entity.id
_entity.type
_entity.pdbx_description
1 polymer ?
#
loop_
_entity_poly.entity_id
_entity_poly.type
_entity_poly.pdbx_seq_one_letter_code
_entity_poly.pdbx_strand_id
1 'polypeptide(L)'
;MPLDLDQIVDNIKKLKGKLKQNKKSSLCQELFSSLRNVDISALTWKDFLANQIISDDSILLQQLTPQSQEDFMELKRKMSPPPLPPKIRRKCSEFVVAFNENHQVELTQRIKHDGTWKESEKQLAKVTDRILDTLTLRKVEDSSTVSSPRREGEQKRTRK
;
A
#
# COMPACT_ATOMS: atom_id res chain seq x y z
N MET A 1 10.51 10.63 -5.90
CA MET A 1 10.02 11.56 -6.93
C MET A 1 8.54 11.77 -6.66
N PRO A 2 8.01 13.00 -6.67
CA PRO A 2 6.57 13.23 -6.56
C PRO A 2 5.83 12.59 -7.75
N LEU A 3 4.58 12.16 -7.54
CA LEU A 3 3.76 11.60 -8.61
C LEU A 3 3.39 12.70 -9.61
N ASP A 4 3.50 12.40 -10.90
CA ASP A 4 2.97 13.23 -11.98
C ASP A 4 1.47 12.99 -12.20
N LEU A 5 0.83 13.84 -13.02
CA LEU A 5 -0.61 13.76 -13.26
C LEU A 5 -1.03 12.43 -13.92
N ASP A 6 -0.22 11.90 -14.83
CA ASP A 6 -0.52 10.64 -15.51
C ASP A 6 -0.50 9.46 -14.55
N GLN A 7 0.45 9.44 -13.62
CA GLN A 7 0.53 8.47 -12.53
C GLN A 7 -0.67 8.59 -11.58
N ILE A 8 -1.09 9.81 -11.25
CA ILE A 8 -2.28 10.03 -10.42
C ILE A 8 -3.53 9.51 -11.16
N VAL A 9 -3.69 9.81 -12.45
CA VAL A 9 -4.79 9.31 -13.27
C VAL A 9 -4.80 7.78 -13.31
N ASP A 10 -3.65 7.14 -13.51
CA ASP A 10 -3.53 5.68 -13.52
C ASP A 10 -3.87 5.07 -12.15
N ASN A 11 -3.41 5.69 -11.05
CA ASN A 11 -3.77 5.28 -9.70
C ASN A 11 -5.28 5.34 -9.46
N ILE A 12 -5.95 6.43 -9.84
CA ILE A 12 -7.40 6.55 -9.70
C ILE A 12 -8.14 5.50 -10.56
N LYS A 13 -7.66 5.23 -11.78
CA LYS A 13 -8.22 4.16 -12.64
C LYS A 13 -8.07 2.78 -11.98
N LYS A 14 -6.90 2.48 -11.42
CA LYS A 14 -6.64 1.23 -10.68
C LYS A 14 -7.55 1.08 -9.47
N LEU A 15 -7.71 2.14 -8.67
CA LEU A 15 -8.62 2.15 -7.52
C LEU A 15 -10.07 1.90 -7.94
N LYS A 16 -10.55 2.61 -8.98
CA LYS A 16 -11.88 2.39 -9.59
C LYS A 16 -12.05 0.94 -10.06
N GLY A 17 -11.01 0.36 -10.66
CA GLY A 17 -10.98 -1.05 -11.06
C GLY A 17 -11.15 -2.02 -9.88
N LYS A 18 -10.40 -1.82 -8.79
CA LYS A 18 -10.49 -2.65 -7.57
C LYS A 18 -11.89 -2.61 -6.95
N LEU A 19 -12.49 -1.43 -6.85
CA LEU A 19 -13.85 -1.28 -6.29
C LEU A 19 -14.90 -1.93 -7.18
N LYS A 20 -14.74 -1.86 -8.51
CA LYS A 20 -15.67 -2.47 -9.47
C LYS A 20 -15.66 -4.01 -9.44
N GLN A 21 -14.57 -4.63 -9.01
CA GLN A 21 -14.48 -6.09 -8.89
C GLN A 21 -15.46 -6.63 -7.84
N ASN A 22 -15.74 -5.86 -6.79
CA ASN A 22 -16.55 -6.31 -5.66
C ASN A 22 -18.00 -5.82 -5.76
N LYS A 23 -18.69 -6.21 -6.85
CA LYS A 23 -20.04 -5.73 -7.19
C LYS A 23 -21.12 -6.05 -6.15
N LYS A 24 -20.89 -6.97 -5.22
CA LYS A 24 -21.89 -7.34 -4.20
C LYS A 24 -21.82 -6.46 -2.94
N SER A 25 -20.72 -5.72 -2.76
CA SER A 25 -20.56 -4.82 -1.61
C SER A 25 -21.21 -3.47 -1.90
N SER A 26 -22.20 -3.10 -1.09
CA SER A 26 -22.81 -1.76 -1.08
C SER A 26 -21.75 -0.68 -0.89
N LEU A 27 -20.86 -0.86 0.10
CA LEU A 27 -19.73 0.02 0.35
C LEU A 27 -18.85 0.24 -0.89
N CYS A 28 -18.47 -0.82 -1.61
CA CYS A 28 -17.67 -0.67 -2.82
C CYS A 28 -18.40 0.07 -3.95
N GLN A 29 -19.72 -0.15 -4.10
CA GLN A 29 -20.53 0.55 -5.10
C GLN A 29 -20.68 2.05 -4.79
N GLU A 30 -20.91 2.38 -3.52
CA GLU A 30 -21.05 3.76 -3.07
C GLU A 30 -19.71 4.50 -3.19
N LEU A 31 -18.60 3.92 -2.71
CA LEU A 31 -17.25 4.49 -2.86
C LEU A 31 -16.89 4.73 -4.33
N PHE A 32 -17.24 3.79 -5.20
CA PHE A 32 -17.01 3.93 -6.64
C PHE A 32 -17.84 5.09 -7.24
N SER A 33 -19.05 5.31 -6.73
CA SER A 33 -19.90 6.43 -7.14
C SER A 33 -19.33 7.76 -6.67
N SER A 34 -18.91 7.86 -5.42
CA SER A 34 -18.25 9.05 -4.87
C SER A 34 -16.97 9.41 -5.64
N LEU A 35 -16.17 8.41 -6.03
CA LEU A 35 -14.95 8.60 -6.83
C LEU A 35 -15.19 9.11 -8.26
N ARG A 36 -16.40 9.04 -8.79
CA ARG A 36 -16.72 9.63 -10.10
C ARG A 36 -16.79 11.15 -10.04
N ASN A 37 -17.08 11.71 -8.86
CA ASN A 37 -17.25 13.14 -8.64
C ASN A 37 -15.94 13.85 -8.27
N VAL A 38 -14.85 13.10 -8.06
CA VAL A 38 -13.54 13.66 -7.73
C VAL A 38 -12.91 14.28 -8.97
N ASP A 39 -12.52 15.54 -8.85
CA ASP A 39 -11.67 16.22 -9.82
C ASP A 39 -10.22 15.76 -9.66
N ILE A 40 -9.75 14.91 -10.59
CA ILE A 40 -8.40 14.36 -10.57
C ILE A 40 -7.35 15.47 -10.83
N SER A 41 -7.71 16.51 -11.59
CA SER A 41 -6.78 17.59 -11.94
C SER A 41 -6.42 18.46 -10.74
N ALA A 42 -7.28 18.50 -9.72
CA ALA A 42 -7.05 19.18 -8.46
C ALA A 42 -6.21 18.36 -7.45
N LEU A 43 -5.97 17.06 -7.71
CA LEU A 43 -5.19 16.21 -6.83
C LEU A 43 -3.70 16.45 -6.99
N THR A 44 -2.99 16.40 -5.87
CA THR A 44 -1.54 16.43 -5.80
C THR A 44 -1.00 15.11 -5.25
N TRP A 45 0.29 14.84 -5.43
CA TRP A 45 0.93 13.64 -4.88
C TRP A 45 0.83 13.52 -3.36
N LYS A 46 0.54 14.62 -2.65
CA LYS A 46 0.36 14.64 -1.19
C LYS A 46 -0.99 14.09 -0.75
N ASP A 47 -1.98 14.10 -1.64
CA ASP A 47 -3.31 13.60 -1.33
C ASP A 47 -3.28 12.07 -1.23
N PHE A 48 -3.86 11.53 -0.16
CA PHE A 48 -3.96 10.07 0.04
C PHE A 48 -4.60 9.39 -1.17
N LEU A 49 -5.63 10.03 -1.73
CA LEU A 49 -6.39 9.50 -2.85
C LEU A 49 -5.55 9.37 -4.13
N ALA A 50 -4.61 10.28 -4.37
CA ALA A 50 -3.65 10.21 -5.48
C ALA A 50 -2.77 8.95 -5.41
N ASN A 51 -2.65 8.35 -4.23
CA ASN A 51 -1.87 7.14 -3.93
C ASN A 51 -2.76 5.89 -3.76
N GLN A 52 -4.01 5.92 -4.23
CA GLN A 52 -5.00 4.85 -4.09
C GLN A 52 -5.45 4.57 -2.65
N ILE A 53 -5.20 5.49 -1.71
CA ILE A 53 -5.57 5.33 -0.30
C ILE A 53 -6.85 6.13 -0.03
N ILE A 54 -7.85 5.46 0.56
CA ILE A 54 -9.09 6.09 1.04
C ILE A 54 -8.93 6.33 2.54
N SER A 55 -8.88 7.59 2.94
CA SER A 55 -8.75 8.01 4.34
C SER A 55 -10.11 8.06 5.04
N ASP A 56 -10.12 7.90 6.37
CA ASP A 56 -11.33 7.93 7.20
C ASP A 56 -11.92 9.34 7.38
N ASP A 57 -11.17 10.38 7.02
CA ASP A 57 -11.59 11.78 6.95
C ASP A 57 -11.88 12.25 5.51
N SER A 58 -11.87 11.33 4.54
CA SER A 58 -12.06 11.67 3.12
C SER A 58 -13.47 12.20 2.84
N ILE A 59 -13.56 13.19 1.94
CA ILE A 59 -14.83 13.65 1.34
C ILE A 59 -15.65 12.51 0.73
N LEU A 60 -14.99 11.42 0.33
CA LEU A 60 -15.66 10.24 -0.22
C LEU A 60 -16.58 9.57 0.79
N LEU A 61 -16.18 9.54 2.06
CA LEU A 61 -16.96 8.92 3.13
C LEU A 61 -18.18 9.76 3.50
N GLN A 62 -18.07 11.09 3.42
CA GLN A 62 -19.19 12.01 3.67
C GLN A 62 -20.35 11.80 2.68
N GLN A 63 -20.07 11.26 1.49
CA GLN A 63 -21.07 10.97 0.46
C GLN A 63 -21.70 9.57 0.59
N LEU A 64 -21.21 8.75 1.52
CA LEU A 64 -21.75 7.41 1.76
C LEU A 64 -23.00 7.44 2.65
N THR A 65 -23.79 6.38 2.57
CA THR A 65 -24.85 6.11 3.54
C THR A 65 -24.27 5.84 4.94
N PRO A 66 -25.02 6.09 6.03
CA PRO A 66 -24.54 5.81 7.39
C PRO A 66 -24.08 4.36 7.59
N GLN A 67 -24.79 3.40 6.98
CA GLN A 67 -24.40 1.98 7.06
C GLN A 67 -23.05 1.71 6.40
N SER A 68 -22.82 2.23 5.19
CA SER A 68 -21.54 2.06 4.49
C SER A 68 -20.39 2.77 5.22
N GLN A 69 -20.64 3.92 5.86
CA GLN A 69 -19.65 4.56 6.73
C GLN A 69 -19.30 3.66 7.92
N GLU A 70 -20.30 3.06 8.58
CA GLU A 70 -20.08 2.15 9.69
C GLU A 70 -19.30 0.90 9.27
N ASP A 71 -19.66 0.28 8.14
CA ASP A 71 -18.95 -0.85 7.56
C ASP A 71 -17.47 -0.51 7.28
N PHE A 72 -17.20 0.68 6.73
CA PHE A 72 -15.84 1.16 6.48
C PHE A 72 -15.05 1.33 7.80
N MET A 73 -15.67 1.93 8.82
CA MET A 73 -15.05 2.12 10.12
C MET A 73 -14.82 0.81 10.86
N GLU A 74 -15.70 -0.18 10.68
CA GLU A 74 -15.50 -1.53 11.21
C GLU A 74 -14.27 -2.21 10.57
N LEU A 75 -14.12 -2.10 9.24
CA LEU A 75 -12.92 -2.57 8.54
C LEU A 75 -11.64 -1.91 9.07
N LYS A 76 -11.66 -0.59 9.28
CA LYS A 76 -10.55 0.15 9.89
C LYS A 76 -10.20 -0.42 11.27
N ARG A 77 -11.20 -0.66 12.13
CA ARG A 77 -10.97 -1.21 13.47
C ARG A 77 -10.36 -2.61 13.41
N LYS A 78 -10.80 -3.46 12.47
CA LYS A 78 -10.26 -4.82 12.27
C LYS A 78 -8.82 -4.83 11.72
N MET A 79 -8.45 -3.82 10.92
CA MET A 79 -7.10 -3.67 10.37
C MET A 79 -6.16 -2.89 11.29
N SER A 80 -6.68 -2.22 12.32
CA SER A 80 -5.86 -1.50 13.29
C SER A 80 -5.11 -2.50 14.16
N PRO A 81 -3.77 -2.42 14.25
CA PRO A 81 -3.04 -3.30 15.13
C PRO A 81 -3.46 -3.07 16.59
N PRO A 82 -3.32 -4.09 17.45
CA PRO A 82 -3.48 -3.89 18.88
C PRO A 82 -2.62 -2.71 19.36
N PRO A 83 -3.11 -1.91 20.33
CA PRO A 83 -2.34 -0.81 20.86
C PRO A 83 -1.01 -1.32 21.42
N LEU A 84 0.05 -0.53 21.22
CA LEU A 84 1.37 -0.86 21.76
C LEU A 84 1.28 -1.11 23.28
N PRO A 85 2.02 -2.11 23.81
CA PRO A 85 2.07 -2.35 25.24
C PRO A 85 2.38 -1.05 26.00
N PRO A 86 1.72 -0.79 27.15
CA PRO A 86 1.84 0.50 27.86
C PRO A 86 3.29 0.94 28.12
N LYS A 87 4.18 -0.02 28.41
CA LYS A 87 5.61 0.21 28.63
C LYS A 87 6.33 0.78 27.40
N ILE A 88 6.00 0.28 26.21
CA ILE A 88 6.56 0.75 24.95
C ILE A 88 6.01 2.13 24.61
N ARG A 89 4.67 2.29 24.71
CA ARG A 89 4.02 3.58 24.51
C ARG A 89 4.62 4.67 25.41
N ARG A 90 4.85 4.36 26.69
CA ARG A 90 5.49 5.28 27.64
C ARG A 90 6.89 5.69 27.20
N LYS A 91 7.75 4.73 26.82
CA LYS A 91 9.10 5.04 26.31
C LYS A 91 9.07 5.92 25.05
N CYS A 92 8.15 5.66 24.12
CA CYS A 92 7.99 6.49 22.92
C CYS A 92 7.54 7.91 23.28
N SER A 93 6.56 8.05 24.18
CA SER A 93 6.09 9.35 24.65
C SER A 93 7.18 10.14 25.39
N GLU A 94 7.91 9.49 26.30
CA GLU A 94 9.07 10.08 27.00
C GLU A 94 10.11 10.59 25.99
N PHE A 95 10.39 9.82 24.94
CA PHE A 95 11.31 10.24 23.88
C PHE A 95 10.80 11.46 23.11
N VAL A 96 9.54 11.47 22.66
CA VAL A 96 8.98 12.58 21.87
C VAL A 96 8.96 13.87 22.69
N VAL A 97 8.59 13.80 23.97
CA VAL A 97 8.62 14.97 24.87
C VAL A 97 10.05 15.47 25.03
N ALA A 98 11.00 14.59 25.38
CA ALA A 98 12.40 14.97 25.54
C ALA A 98 13.04 15.51 24.25
N PHE A 99 12.60 15.03 23.09
CA PHE A 99 13.05 15.48 21.78
C PHE A 99 12.44 16.83 21.39
N ASN A 100 11.15 17.05 21.64
CA ASN A 100 10.49 18.31 21.30
C ASN A 100 10.88 19.45 22.25
N GLU A 101 11.07 19.19 23.55
CA GLU A 101 11.53 20.19 24.51
C GLU A 101 12.97 20.63 24.23
N ASN A 102 13.78 19.72 23.68
CA ASN A 102 15.11 20.02 23.17
C ASN A 102 15.06 20.16 21.65
N HIS A 103 14.62 21.31 21.12
CA HIS A 103 14.82 21.64 19.69
C HIS A 103 16.30 21.54 19.23
N GLN A 104 17.21 21.42 20.20
CA GLN A 104 18.62 21.12 20.08
C GLN A 104 18.95 19.74 20.68
N VAL A 105 18.17 18.68 20.41
CA VAL A 105 18.80 17.35 20.43
C VAL A 105 19.77 17.38 19.26
N GLU A 106 20.95 17.95 19.52
CA GLU A 106 22.16 17.60 18.81
C GLU A 106 22.13 16.08 18.84
N LEU A 107 21.75 15.46 17.71
CA LEU A 107 21.67 14.01 17.59
C LEU A 107 22.97 13.54 18.22
N THR A 108 22.86 12.91 19.40
CA THR A 108 24.04 12.63 20.23
C THR A 108 25.07 12.02 19.29
N GLN A 109 26.35 12.39 19.38
CA GLN A 109 27.37 11.90 18.44
C GLN A 109 27.28 10.37 18.19
N ARG A 110 26.73 9.62 19.16
CA ARG A 110 26.34 8.20 19.10
C ARG A 110 25.39 7.77 17.97
N ILE A 111 24.58 8.66 17.41
CA ILE A 111 23.62 8.39 16.32
C ILE A 111 24.09 8.99 15.00
N LYS A 112 25.14 9.82 15.02
CA LYS A 112 25.82 10.27 13.80
C LYS A 112 26.65 9.09 13.31
N HIS A 113 26.45 8.71 12.05
CA HIS A 113 27.30 7.73 11.41
C HIS A 113 28.73 8.28 11.39
N ASP A 114 29.70 7.55 11.91
CA ASP A 114 31.10 7.96 12.00
C ASP A 114 31.86 7.84 10.67
N GLY A 115 31.14 7.41 9.61
CA GLY A 115 31.69 7.18 8.28
C GLY A 115 32.25 5.77 8.11
N THR A 116 32.21 4.94 9.14
CA THR A 116 32.69 3.56 9.11
C THR A 116 31.56 2.57 9.28
N TRP A 117 31.67 1.43 8.60
CA TRP A 117 30.73 0.33 8.77
C TRP A 117 31.29 -0.68 9.76
N LYS A 118 30.43 -1.17 10.65
CA LYS A 118 30.78 -2.29 11.54
C LYS A 118 30.98 -3.58 10.74
N GLU A 119 30.18 -3.76 9.69
CA GLU A 119 30.26 -4.88 8.76
C GLU A 119 31.37 -4.67 7.74
N SER A 120 32.06 -5.77 7.39
CA SER A 120 33.03 -5.75 6.30
C SER A 120 32.36 -5.52 4.93
N GLU A 121 33.12 -5.03 3.95
CA GLU A 121 32.66 -4.85 2.57
C GLU A 121 32.02 -6.13 2.01
N LYS A 122 32.61 -7.30 2.29
CA LYS A 122 32.04 -8.60 1.87
C LYS A 122 30.67 -8.88 2.49
N GLN A 123 30.46 -8.52 3.75
CA GLN A 123 29.16 -8.68 4.40
C GLN A 123 28.14 -7.68 3.84
N LEU A 124 28.56 -6.43 3.61
CA LEU A 124 27.74 -5.41 2.98
C LEU A 124 27.31 -5.84 1.57
N ALA A 125 28.24 -6.30 0.74
CA ALA A 125 27.96 -6.84 -0.60
C ALA A 125 26.93 -7.98 -0.53
N LYS A 126 27.13 -8.95 0.36
CA LYS A 126 26.19 -10.07 0.53
C LYS A 126 24.79 -9.60 0.94
N VAL A 127 24.67 -8.60 1.82
CA VAL A 127 23.37 -8.05 2.21
C VAL A 127 22.73 -7.30 1.04
N THR A 128 23.51 -6.52 0.31
CA THR A 128 23.07 -5.81 -0.91
C THR A 128 22.52 -6.79 -1.95
N ASP A 129 23.26 -7.86 -2.25
CA ASP A 129 22.84 -8.89 -3.21
C ASP A 129 21.50 -9.51 -2.78
N ARG A 130 21.35 -9.86 -1.50
CA ARG A 130 20.08 -10.40 -0.98
C ARG A 130 18.91 -9.43 -1.13
N ILE A 131 19.14 -8.13 -0.91
CA ILE A 131 18.13 -7.09 -1.09
C ILE A 131 17.76 -7.02 -2.57
N LEU A 132 18.75 -6.96 -3.47
CA LEU A 132 18.54 -6.88 -4.91
C LEU A 132 17.81 -8.12 -5.43
N ASP A 133 18.22 -9.33 -5.03
CA ASP A 133 17.56 -10.59 -5.36
C ASP A 133 16.10 -10.59 -4.92
N THR A 134 15.82 -10.13 -3.70
CA THR A 134 14.43 -10.03 -3.21
C THR A 134 13.59 -9.06 -4.05
N LEU A 135 14.20 -7.96 -4.51
CA LEU A 135 13.54 -6.95 -5.34
C LEU A 135 13.38 -7.39 -6.80
N THR A 136 14.32 -8.18 -7.34
CA THR A 136 14.26 -8.71 -8.70
C THR A 136 13.35 -9.94 -8.80
N LEU A 137 13.30 -10.79 -7.77
CA LEU A 137 12.34 -11.91 -7.69
C LEU A 137 10.89 -11.42 -7.74
N ARG A 138 10.57 -10.25 -7.15
CA ARG A 138 9.25 -9.62 -7.29
C ARG A 138 8.88 -9.20 -8.71
N LYS A 139 9.84 -9.07 -9.65
CA LYS A 139 9.52 -8.77 -11.05
C LYS A 139 9.17 -10.02 -11.87
N VAL A 140 9.53 -11.22 -11.41
CA VAL A 140 9.35 -12.46 -12.19
C VAL A 140 7.95 -13.06 -12.02
N GLU A 141 7.30 -12.85 -10.87
CA GLU A 141 5.97 -13.42 -10.59
C GLU A 141 4.82 -12.79 -11.40
N ASP A 142 5.02 -11.60 -11.99
CA ASP A 142 3.99 -10.94 -12.82
C ASP A 142 3.95 -11.45 -14.29
N SER A 143 4.80 -12.41 -14.69
CA SER A 143 4.95 -12.81 -16.11
C SER A 143 4.59 -14.27 -16.46
N SER A 144 4.09 -15.07 -15.52
CA SER A 144 3.71 -16.47 -15.81
C SER A 144 2.20 -16.64 -16.04
N THR A 145 1.70 -16.19 -17.19
CA THR A 145 0.37 -16.61 -17.66
C THR A 145 0.41 -18.06 -18.14
N VAL A 146 -0.46 -18.85 -17.51
CA VAL A 146 -0.90 -20.20 -17.84
C VAL A 146 -0.95 -20.47 -19.35
N SER A 147 -0.20 -21.47 -19.81
CA SER A 147 -0.47 -22.18 -21.05
C SER A 147 -0.92 -23.60 -20.71
N SER A 148 -2.22 -23.85 -20.86
CA SER A 148 -2.85 -25.16 -20.77
C SER A 148 -3.08 -25.70 -22.18
N PRO A 149 -2.63 -26.91 -22.55
CA PRO A 149 -3.00 -27.50 -23.83
C PRO A 149 -4.40 -28.11 -23.77
N ARG A 150 -5.19 -27.73 -24.78
CA ARG A 150 -6.56 -28.16 -25.07
C ARG A 150 -6.65 -29.68 -25.28
N ARG A 151 -7.81 -30.23 -24.90
CA ARG A 151 -8.28 -31.57 -25.27
C ARG A 151 -8.55 -31.63 -26.78
N GLU A 152 -7.90 -32.56 -27.48
CA GLU A 152 -8.42 -33.19 -28.69
C GLU A 152 -8.96 -34.56 -28.23
N GLY A 153 -10.20 -34.97 -28.49
CA GLY A 153 -10.89 -34.89 -29.77
C GLY A 153 -10.98 -36.31 -30.33
N GLU A 154 -11.82 -37.16 -29.71
CA GLU A 154 -12.17 -38.48 -30.23
C GLU A 154 -12.75 -38.36 -31.64
N GLN A 155 -12.14 -39.02 -32.62
CA GLN A 155 -12.84 -39.39 -33.86
C GLN A 155 -12.30 -40.69 -34.47
N LYS A 156 -13.10 -41.74 -34.23
CA LYS A 156 -13.38 -42.94 -35.02
C LYS A 156 -12.56 -43.17 -36.30
N ARG A 157 -11.95 -44.35 -36.40
CA ARG A 157 -11.85 -45.12 -37.65
C ARG A 157 -11.96 -46.62 -37.40
N THR A 158 -13.11 -47.17 -37.79
CA THR A 158 -13.29 -48.57 -38.17
C THR A 158 -12.71 -48.80 -39.57
N ARG A 159 -12.02 -49.94 -39.79
CA ARG A 159 -12.31 -50.89 -40.89
C ARG A 159 -11.32 -52.06 -40.94
N LYS A 160 -11.94 -53.26 -41.01
CA LYS A 160 -11.49 -54.58 -41.44
C LYS A 160 -10.45 -55.30 -40.58
#